data_AF-A0A3P6EJK3-F1
#
_entry.id   AF-A0A3P6EJK3-F1
#
_cell.length_a   1.000
_cell.length_b   1.000
_cell.length_c   1.000
_cell.angle_alpha   90.00
_cell.angle_beta   90.00
_cell.angle_gamma   90.00
#
_symmetry.space_group_name_H-M   'P 1'
#
loop_
_entity.id
_entity.type
_entity.pdbx_description
1 polymer ?
#
loop_
_entity_poly.entity_id
_entity_poly.type
_entity_poly.pdbx_seq_one_letter_code
_entity_poly.pdbx_strand_id
1 'polypeptide(L)'
;MEEEKKKEGSYRYWVREATADAAPPPQPQKLTNNDVVASNAPALGSLWNQAGTWEEKNITKWATDRLKELLVSVGSLQFSSGKAEIIDVNRCVGDAFLVTVRNKKRVGYTYELSLKVQGEWSFEENTKKVKGSLDIPEFSFGELDDLEVNVKLSEDKELSQQLKQQVRLDMMQFLEPIRLKLGQFEQELKDR
;
A
#
# COMPACT_ATOMS: atom_id res chain seq x y z
N MET A 1 20.64 57.56 40.92
CA MET A 1 21.35 56.27 40.90
C MET A 1 20.28 55.21 41.01
N GLU A 2 20.06 54.51 39.90
CA GLU A 2 19.10 53.42 39.75
C GLU A 2 19.29 52.32 40.81
N GLU A 3 18.20 51.67 41.19
CA GLU A 3 18.21 50.21 41.23
C GLU A 3 16.80 49.66 40.95
N GLU A 4 16.51 49.43 39.66
CA GLU A 4 15.41 48.58 39.26
C GLU A 4 15.65 47.15 39.78
N LYS A 5 14.83 46.72 40.75
CA LYS A 5 14.75 45.31 41.14
C LYS A 5 14.23 44.51 39.94
N LYS A 6 15.16 43.81 39.27
CA LYS A 6 14.89 42.76 38.29
C LYS A 6 13.81 41.82 38.83
N LYS A 7 12.63 41.83 38.21
CA LYS A 7 11.64 40.76 38.36
C LYS A 7 12.18 39.54 37.62
N GLU A 8 12.79 38.62 38.36
CA GLU A 8 13.08 37.28 37.84
C GLU A 8 11.77 36.64 37.40
N GLY A 9 11.67 36.33 36.11
CA GLY A 9 10.52 35.65 35.52
C GLY A 9 10.42 34.24 36.09
N SER A 10 9.69 34.08 37.18
CA SER A 10 9.29 32.78 37.70
C SER A 10 8.29 32.16 36.73
N TYR A 11 8.82 31.36 35.80
CA TYR A 11 8.00 30.41 35.05
C TYR A 11 7.43 29.38 36.03
N ARG A 12 6.19 29.62 36.49
CA ARG A 12 5.44 28.65 37.30
C ARG A 12 4.95 27.52 36.38
N TYR A 13 5.81 26.54 36.14
CA TYR A 13 5.42 25.27 35.54
C TYR A 13 4.73 24.40 36.60
N TRP A 14 3.48 24.02 36.32
CA TRP A 14 2.63 23.07 37.05
C TRP A 14 2.33 23.45 38.51
N VAL A 15 1.24 24.19 38.70
CA VAL A 15 0.60 24.35 40.02
C VAL A 15 0.04 22.99 40.46
N ARG A 16 0.61 22.41 41.53
CA ARG A 16 0.18 21.12 42.11
C ARG A 16 -0.97 21.26 43.11
N GLU A 17 -1.28 22.47 43.55
CA GLU A 17 -2.28 22.75 44.58
C GLU A 17 -3.38 23.64 44.01
N ALA A 18 -4.64 23.24 44.19
CA ALA A 18 -5.79 24.02 43.71
C ALA A 18 -5.85 25.37 44.45
N THR A 19 -5.35 26.44 43.81
CA THR A 19 -5.59 27.81 44.25
C THR A 19 -7.09 28.12 44.21
N ALA A 20 -7.61 28.94 45.12
CA ALA A 20 -9.05 29.23 45.22
C ALA A 20 -9.71 29.78 43.93
N ASP A 21 -8.90 30.26 42.98
CA ASP A 21 -9.30 30.76 41.66
C ASP A 21 -9.31 29.66 40.57
N ALA A 22 -8.97 28.41 40.91
CA ALA A 22 -8.90 27.33 39.94
C ALA A 22 -10.30 26.88 39.50
N ALA A 23 -10.48 26.66 38.19
CA ALA A 23 -11.69 26.07 37.65
C ALA A 23 -12.00 24.73 38.36
N PRO A 24 -13.25 24.48 38.77
CA PRO A 24 -13.62 23.26 39.47
C PRO A 24 -13.26 22.04 38.62
N PRO A 25 -12.78 20.94 39.24
CA PRO A 25 -12.41 19.75 38.51
C PRO A 25 -13.64 19.18 37.80
N PRO A 26 -13.51 18.74 36.52
CA PRO A 26 -14.63 18.16 35.79
C PRO A 26 -15.14 16.91 36.52
N GLN A 27 -16.43 16.88 36.80
CA GLN A 27 -17.05 15.73 37.45
C GLN A 27 -17.29 14.61 36.43
N PRO A 28 -16.96 13.35 36.76
CA PRO A 28 -17.19 12.22 35.87
C PRO A 28 -18.70 12.02 35.66
N GLN A 29 -19.17 12.20 34.43
CA GLN A 29 -20.55 11.90 34.05
C GLN A 29 -20.64 10.48 33.48
N LYS A 30 -21.68 9.74 33.91
CA LYS A 30 -21.99 8.42 33.36
C LYS A 30 -22.64 8.60 31.99
N LEU A 31 -21.94 8.20 30.94
CA LEU A 31 -22.48 8.23 29.57
C LEU A 31 -23.73 7.36 29.47
N THR A 32 -24.81 7.92 28.93
CA THR A 32 -26.04 7.18 28.62
C THR A 32 -26.08 6.84 27.13
N ASN A 33 -26.87 5.85 26.73
CA ASN A 33 -26.98 5.45 25.32
C ASN A 33 -27.44 6.61 24.41
N ASN A 34 -28.15 7.63 24.93
CA ASN A 34 -28.54 8.80 24.16
C ASN A 34 -27.38 9.75 23.85
N ASP A 35 -26.35 9.81 24.70
CA ASP A 35 -25.17 10.66 24.47
C ASP A 35 -24.30 10.13 23.32
N VAL A 36 -24.36 8.81 23.06
CA VAL A 36 -23.67 8.14 21.95
C VAL A 36 -24.36 8.46 20.61
N VAL A 37 -25.68 8.62 20.62
CA VAL A 37 -26.52 8.79 19.41
C VAL A 37 -26.60 10.25 18.94
N ALA A 38 -26.25 11.22 19.79
CA ALA A 38 -26.27 12.66 19.43
C ALA A 38 -25.25 13.07 18.34
N SER A 39 -24.35 12.18 17.92
CA SER A 39 -23.45 12.38 16.78
C SER A 39 -24.15 12.03 15.46
N ASN A 40 -25.02 12.92 14.97
CA ASN A 40 -25.83 12.76 13.76
C ASN A 40 -25.05 12.69 12.42
N ALA A 41 -23.72 12.59 12.44
CA ALA A 41 -22.92 12.43 11.22
C ALA A 41 -22.62 10.94 10.98
N PRO A 42 -22.73 10.41 9.75
CA PRO A 42 -22.22 9.08 9.45
C PRO A 42 -20.73 9.06 9.78
N ALA A 43 -20.39 8.37 10.88
CA ALA A 43 -19.03 8.28 11.37
C ALA A 43 -18.27 7.28 10.50
N LEU A 44 -17.28 7.76 9.76
CA LEU A 44 -16.32 6.91 9.09
C LEU A 44 -15.20 6.61 10.11
N GLY A 45 -15.13 5.36 10.57
CA GLY A 45 -14.23 4.95 11.65
C GLY A 45 -14.78 5.20 13.05
N SER A 46 -13.90 5.39 14.04
CA SER A 46 -14.29 5.53 15.45
C SER A 46 -14.94 6.88 15.74
N LEU A 47 -15.75 6.96 16.81
CA LEU A 47 -16.34 8.22 17.31
C LEU A 47 -15.28 9.32 17.58
N TRP A 48 -14.03 8.93 17.80
CA TRP A 48 -12.89 9.84 17.94
C TRP A 48 -12.65 10.73 16.70
N ASN A 49 -12.98 10.24 15.50
CA ASN A 49 -12.76 10.94 14.23
C ASN A 49 -13.72 12.12 14.01
N GLN A 50 -14.76 12.25 14.83
CA GLN A 50 -15.70 13.38 14.80
C GLN A 50 -15.00 14.72 15.09
N ALA A 51 -13.90 14.71 15.86
CA ALA A 51 -13.14 15.91 16.19
C ALA A 51 -12.03 16.24 15.17
N GLY A 52 -12.03 15.62 13.98
CA GLY A 52 -11.02 15.88 12.95
C GLY A 52 -9.66 15.22 13.21
N THR A 53 -9.65 14.17 14.03
CA THR A 53 -8.47 13.41 14.44
C THR A 53 -7.98 12.47 13.33
N TRP A 54 -6.79 11.90 13.52
CA TRP A 54 -6.15 10.95 12.63
C TRP A 54 -6.32 9.54 13.19
N GLU A 55 -6.90 8.63 12.40
CA GLU A 55 -6.96 7.20 12.70
C GLU A 55 -6.30 6.42 11.55
N GLU A 56 -5.37 5.54 11.88
CA GLU A 56 -4.72 4.65 10.93
C GLU A 56 -5.05 3.20 11.28
N LYS A 57 -5.46 2.44 10.26
CA LYS A 57 -5.74 1.02 10.35
C LYS A 57 -4.80 0.27 9.42
N ASN A 58 -3.96 -0.57 9.99
CA ASN A 58 -3.10 -1.46 9.22
C ASN A 58 -3.95 -2.55 8.55
N ILE A 59 -3.81 -2.67 7.23
CA ILE A 59 -4.48 -3.69 6.41
C ILE A 59 -3.48 -4.52 5.60
N THR A 60 -2.18 -4.45 5.94
CA THR A 60 -1.08 -5.11 5.24
C THR A 60 -1.34 -6.61 5.01
N LYS A 61 -1.88 -7.32 6.00
CA LYS A 61 -2.18 -8.76 5.86
C LYS A 61 -3.15 -9.03 4.71
N TRP A 62 -4.29 -8.34 4.71
CA TRP A 62 -5.30 -8.49 3.66
C TRP A 62 -4.75 -8.05 2.31
N ALA A 63 -4.01 -6.94 2.26
CA ALA A 63 -3.44 -6.41 1.03
C ALA A 63 -2.46 -7.40 0.38
N THR A 64 -1.55 -7.96 1.18
CA THR A 64 -0.57 -8.95 0.72
C THR A 64 -1.24 -10.23 0.19
N ASP A 65 -2.25 -10.74 0.89
CA ASP A 65 -2.97 -11.94 0.44
C ASP A 65 -3.74 -11.65 -0.85
N ARG A 66 -4.40 -10.50 -0.93
CA ARG A 66 -5.18 -10.11 -2.10
C ARG A 66 -4.31 -9.85 -3.34
N LEU A 67 -3.16 -9.21 -3.17
CA LEU A 67 -2.19 -9.01 -4.26
C LEU A 67 -1.71 -10.36 -4.82
N LYS A 68 -1.38 -11.33 -3.96
CA LYS A 68 -0.99 -12.66 -4.41
C LYS A 68 -2.09 -13.34 -5.24
N GLU A 69 -3.34 -13.29 -4.78
CA GLU A 69 -4.48 -13.82 -5.53
C GLU A 69 -4.64 -13.15 -6.89
N LEU A 70 -4.59 -11.82 -6.94
CA LEU A 70 -4.80 -11.05 -8.17
C LEU A 70 -3.68 -11.28 -9.19
N LEU A 71 -2.43 -11.35 -8.73
CA LEU A 71 -1.27 -11.57 -9.60
C LEU A 71 -1.25 -13.01 -10.16
N VAL A 72 -1.61 -14.01 -9.36
CA VAL A 72 -1.79 -15.39 -9.87
C VAL A 72 -2.97 -15.46 -10.84
N SER A 73 -4.03 -14.67 -10.62
CA SER A 73 -5.19 -14.63 -11.51
C SER A 73 -4.92 -14.00 -12.89
N VAL A 74 -3.77 -13.35 -13.10
CA VAL A 74 -3.35 -12.89 -14.43
C VAL A 74 -3.19 -14.09 -15.38
N GLY A 75 -2.75 -15.24 -14.85
CA GLY A 75 -2.66 -16.50 -15.58
C GLY A 75 -1.63 -16.49 -16.71
N SER A 76 -2.01 -17.09 -17.85
CA SER A 76 -1.12 -17.25 -19.01
C SER A 76 -1.46 -16.29 -20.14
N LEU A 77 -0.43 -15.69 -20.73
CA LEU A 77 -0.52 -14.88 -21.94
C LEU A 77 0.06 -15.64 -23.13
N GLN A 78 -0.62 -15.54 -24.28
CA GLN A 78 -0.10 -16.00 -25.56
C GLN A 78 0.48 -14.81 -26.32
N PHE A 79 1.67 -15.00 -26.85
CA PHE A 79 2.40 -14.06 -27.68
C PHE A 79 2.49 -14.61 -29.10
N SER A 80 2.88 -13.75 -30.05
CA SER A 80 3.17 -14.17 -31.42
C SER A 80 4.34 -15.18 -31.52
N SER A 81 5.16 -15.23 -30.47
CA SER A 81 6.42 -15.96 -30.36
C SER A 81 6.37 -17.15 -29.39
N GLY A 82 5.26 -17.35 -28.67
CA GLY A 82 5.21 -18.32 -27.58
C GLY A 82 4.06 -18.10 -26.61
N LYS A 83 4.12 -18.78 -25.47
CA LYS A 83 3.18 -18.64 -24.35
C LYS A 83 3.98 -18.51 -23.06
N ALA A 84 3.57 -17.62 -22.16
CA ALA A 84 4.11 -17.57 -20.81
C ALA A 84 3.00 -17.51 -19.77
N GLU A 85 3.34 -17.93 -18.56
CA GLU A 85 2.43 -18.02 -17.43
C GLU A 85 3.13 -17.58 -16.15
N ILE A 86 2.41 -16.81 -15.33
CA ILE A 86 2.86 -16.46 -13.98
C ILE A 86 2.58 -17.68 -13.09
N ILE A 87 3.65 -18.33 -12.62
CA ILE A 87 3.52 -19.53 -11.79
C ILE A 87 3.23 -19.15 -10.34
N ASP A 88 3.98 -18.16 -9.83
CA ASP A 88 3.99 -17.86 -8.41
C ASP A 88 4.51 -16.45 -8.12
N VAL A 89 4.14 -15.93 -6.95
CA VAL A 89 4.63 -14.66 -6.40
C VAL A 89 5.72 -14.96 -5.38
N ASN A 90 6.98 -14.83 -5.79
CA ASN A 90 8.14 -15.16 -4.96
C ASN A 90 8.35 -14.16 -3.82
N ARG A 91 8.12 -12.87 -4.06
CA ARG A 91 8.25 -11.79 -3.07
C ARG A 91 7.05 -10.86 -3.20
N CYS A 92 6.39 -10.59 -2.08
CA CYS A 92 5.35 -9.59 -1.95
C CYS A 92 5.49 -8.98 -0.57
N VAL A 93 6.25 -7.89 -0.49
CA VAL A 93 6.63 -7.24 0.76
C VAL A 93 6.29 -5.77 0.65
N GLY A 94 5.65 -5.24 1.67
CA GLY A 94 5.18 -3.87 1.67
C GLY A 94 4.17 -3.66 2.77
N ASP A 95 3.63 -2.45 2.81
CA ASP A 95 2.68 -2.03 3.82
C ASP A 95 1.46 -1.37 3.18
N ALA A 96 0.30 -1.59 3.78
CA ALA A 96 -0.95 -0.97 3.39
C ALA A 96 -1.70 -0.44 4.60
N PHE A 97 -2.15 0.79 4.49
CA PHE A 97 -2.83 1.51 5.55
C PHE A 97 -4.11 2.15 5.03
N LEU A 98 -5.12 2.08 5.89
CA LEU A 98 -6.33 2.87 5.75
C LEU A 98 -6.29 4.01 6.74
N VAL A 99 -6.28 5.23 6.23
CA VAL A 99 -6.15 6.45 7.00
C VAL A 99 -7.47 7.21 6.96
N THR A 100 -7.99 7.58 8.13
CA THR A 100 -9.17 8.42 8.27
C THR A 100 -8.79 9.75 8.89
N VAL A 101 -9.04 10.85 8.17
CA VAL A 101 -8.74 12.22 8.62
C VAL A 101 -9.94 13.10 8.36
N ARG A 102 -10.47 13.78 9.39
CA ARG A 102 -11.62 14.70 9.25
C ARG A 102 -12.79 14.06 8.50
N ASN A 103 -13.13 12.83 8.88
CA ASN A 103 -14.18 12.02 8.26
C ASN A 103 -13.97 11.74 6.75
N LYS A 104 -12.72 11.86 6.25
CA LYS A 104 -12.34 11.48 4.89
C LYS A 104 -11.43 10.25 4.93
N LYS A 105 -11.79 9.26 4.13
CA LYS A 105 -11.01 8.05 3.92
C LYS A 105 -9.89 8.29 2.93
N ARG A 106 -8.69 7.84 3.26
CA ARG A 106 -7.50 7.81 2.42
C ARG A 106 -6.90 6.43 2.50
N VAL A 107 -6.43 5.93 1.37
CA VAL A 107 -5.70 4.66 1.28
C VAL A 107 -4.28 4.98 0.87
N GLY A 108 -3.33 4.25 1.44
CA GLY A 108 -1.93 4.31 1.04
C GLY A 108 -1.35 2.91 1.11
N TYR A 109 -0.54 2.57 0.11
CA TYR A 109 0.30 1.39 0.17
C TYR A 109 1.61 1.65 -0.57
N THR A 110 2.60 0.86 -0.20
CA THR A 110 3.88 0.75 -0.91
C THR A 110 4.28 -0.71 -0.90
N TYR A 111 4.55 -1.28 -2.06
CA TYR A 111 4.90 -2.69 -2.20
C TYR A 111 6.05 -2.92 -3.18
N GLU A 112 6.83 -3.95 -2.89
CA GLU A 112 7.80 -4.58 -3.77
C GLU A 112 7.28 -5.96 -4.20
N LEU A 113 7.39 -6.29 -5.49
CA LEU A 113 6.94 -7.58 -6.02
C LEU A 113 8.05 -8.29 -6.79
N SER A 114 8.16 -9.59 -6.61
CA SER A 114 8.92 -10.48 -7.50
C SER A 114 8.04 -11.64 -7.93
N LEU A 115 7.78 -11.75 -9.22
CA LEU A 115 6.94 -12.79 -9.82
C LEU A 115 7.81 -13.78 -10.56
N LYS A 116 7.51 -15.08 -10.44
CA LYS A 116 8.11 -16.14 -11.24
C LYS A 116 7.25 -16.41 -12.45
N VAL A 117 7.88 -16.33 -13.62
CA VAL A 117 7.22 -16.56 -14.90
C VAL A 117 7.92 -17.72 -15.60
N GLN A 118 7.13 -18.61 -16.21
CA GLN A 118 7.66 -19.66 -17.07
C GLN A 118 6.86 -19.67 -18.36
N GLY A 119 7.56 -19.89 -19.46
CA GLY A 119 6.93 -19.97 -20.76
C GLY A 119 7.68 -20.85 -21.73
N GLU A 120 7.03 -21.08 -22.85
CA GLU A 120 7.55 -21.81 -24.00
C GLU A 120 7.54 -20.86 -25.18
N TRP A 121 8.71 -20.65 -25.80
CA TRP A 121 8.86 -19.82 -26.98
C TRP A 121 9.25 -20.67 -28.17
N SER A 122 8.57 -20.48 -29.29
CA SER A 122 8.89 -21.11 -30.57
C SER A 122 9.89 -20.25 -31.33
N PHE A 123 11.07 -20.78 -31.57
CA PHE A 123 12.13 -20.11 -32.33
C PHE A 123 12.79 -21.09 -33.30
N GLU A 124 12.86 -20.73 -34.59
CA GLU A 124 13.54 -21.51 -35.65
C GLU A 124 13.21 -23.02 -35.58
N GLU A 125 11.92 -23.36 -35.72
CA GLU A 125 11.34 -24.71 -35.67
C GLU A 125 11.45 -25.47 -34.32
N ASN A 126 12.10 -24.91 -33.30
CA ASN A 126 12.21 -25.53 -31.99
C ASN A 126 11.45 -24.75 -30.90
N THR A 127 10.74 -25.48 -30.04
CA THR A 127 10.10 -24.89 -28.85
C THR A 127 11.07 -24.98 -27.68
N LYS A 128 11.45 -23.84 -27.11
CA LYS A 128 12.34 -23.76 -25.95
C LYS A 128 11.55 -23.30 -24.72
N LYS A 129 11.74 -24.01 -23.61
CA LYS A 129 11.22 -23.62 -22.30
C LYS A 129 12.14 -22.58 -21.69
N VAL A 130 11.61 -21.40 -21.37
CA VAL A 130 12.37 -20.33 -20.72
C VAL A 130 11.72 -20.00 -19.39
N LYS A 131 12.55 -19.90 -18.36
CA LYS A 131 12.15 -19.44 -17.03
C LYS A 131 12.66 -18.02 -16.82
N GLY A 132 11.83 -17.21 -16.19
CA GLY A 132 12.12 -15.82 -15.91
C GLY A 132 11.51 -15.36 -14.59
N SER A 133 11.84 -14.13 -14.23
CA SER A 133 11.28 -13.44 -13.09
C SER A 133 11.02 -11.98 -13.45
N LEU A 134 9.88 -11.46 -13.02
CA LEU A 134 9.50 -10.06 -13.14
C LEU A 134 9.64 -9.43 -11.77
N ASP A 135 10.57 -8.49 -11.64
CA ASP A 135 10.77 -7.74 -10.40
C ASP A 135 10.21 -6.33 -10.57
N ILE A 136 9.30 -5.95 -9.69
CA ILE A 136 8.77 -4.58 -9.55
C ILE A 136 9.41 -4.04 -8.28
N PRO A 137 10.41 -3.14 -8.39
CA PRO A 137 11.23 -2.72 -7.27
C PRO A 137 10.40 -2.01 -6.20
N GLU A 138 9.55 -1.07 -6.60
CA GLU A 138 8.63 -0.36 -5.72
C GLU A 138 7.47 0.17 -6.55
N PHE A 139 6.25 0.11 -6.00
CA PHE A 139 5.11 0.84 -6.53
C PHE A 139 4.18 1.25 -5.39
N SER A 140 3.52 2.38 -5.57
CA SER A 140 2.64 2.97 -4.57
C SER A 140 1.24 3.24 -5.13
N PHE A 141 0.33 3.65 -4.24
CA PHE A 141 -1.03 3.99 -4.60
C PHE A 141 -1.09 5.21 -5.53
N GLY A 142 -1.69 5.04 -6.71
CA GLY A 142 -1.85 6.10 -7.70
C GLY A 142 -0.67 6.28 -8.66
N GLU A 143 0.39 5.48 -8.53
CA GLU A 143 1.59 5.51 -9.40
C GLU A 143 1.63 4.31 -10.37
N LEU A 144 0.46 3.76 -10.72
CA LEU A 144 0.39 2.60 -11.61
C LEU A 144 0.81 2.92 -13.05
N ASP A 145 0.70 4.18 -13.48
CA ASP A 145 1.10 4.65 -14.81
C ASP A 145 2.63 4.64 -15.03
N ASP A 146 3.41 4.78 -13.96
CA ASP A 146 4.88 4.82 -13.98
C ASP A 146 5.50 3.50 -13.47
N LEU A 147 4.72 2.42 -13.44
CA LEU A 147 5.17 1.11 -12.96
C LEU A 147 6.43 0.61 -13.70
N GLU A 148 7.56 0.55 -13.00
CA GLU A 148 8.81 0.00 -13.51
C GLU A 148 8.87 -1.52 -13.32
N VAL A 149 9.20 -2.26 -14.39
CA VAL A 149 9.29 -3.73 -14.36
C VAL A 149 10.65 -4.18 -14.88
N ASN A 150 11.39 -4.90 -14.04
CA ASN A 150 12.67 -5.49 -14.39
C ASN A 150 12.50 -6.97 -14.76
N VAL A 151 12.86 -7.31 -16.00
CA VAL A 151 12.82 -8.70 -16.49
C VAL A 151 14.16 -9.39 -16.28
N LYS A 152 14.18 -10.42 -15.44
CA LYS A 152 15.31 -11.33 -15.28
C LYS A 152 15.01 -12.66 -15.96
N LEU A 153 15.89 -13.11 -16.84
CA LEU A 153 15.80 -14.43 -17.46
C LEU A 153 16.79 -15.37 -16.78
N SER A 154 16.40 -16.62 -16.55
CA SER A 154 17.35 -17.64 -16.13
C SER A 154 18.35 -17.89 -17.26
N GLU A 155 19.65 -17.84 -16.96
CA GLU A 155 20.70 -18.01 -17.97
C GLU A 155 20.85 -19.48 -18.36
N ASP A 156 20.06 -19.90 -19.34
CA ASP A 156 20.36 -21.10 -20.11
C ASP A 156 21.35 -20.73 -21.23
N LYS A 157 22.49 -21.43 -21.26
CA LYS A 157 23.58 -21.25 -22.24
C LYS A 157 23.13 -21.51 -23.69
N GLU A 158 21.94 -22.07 -23.86
CA GLU A 158 21.36 -22.47 -25.15
C GLU A 158 20.42 -21.43 -25.79
N LEU A 159 20.23 -20.26 -25.16
CA LEU A 159 19.36 -19.21 -25.69
C LEU A 159 20.15 -18.14 -26.47
N SER A 160 19.85 -17.98 -27.76
CA SER A 160 20.39 -16.90 -28.60
C SER A 160 20.06 -15.53 -28.00
N GLN A 161 20.93 -14.54 -28.20
CA GLN A 161 20.71 -13.17 -27.73
C GLN A 161 19.42 -12.58 -28.32
N GLN A 162 19.08 -12.92 -29.57
CA GLN A 162 17.83 -12.49 -30.20
C GLN A 162 16.60 -13.04 -29.48
N LEU A 163 16.62 -14.32 -29.11
CA LEU A 163 15.54 -14.94 -28.33
C LEU A 163 15.41 -14.28 -26.95
N LYS A 164 16.53 -14.00 -26.26
CA LYS A 164 16.50 -13.29 -24.96
C LYS A 164 15.87 -11.90 -25.08
N GLN A 165 16.17 -11.16 -26.16
CA GLN A 165 15.57 -9.85 -26.42
C GLN A 165 14.07 -9.96 -26.70
N GLN A 166 13.67 -10.93 -27.52
CA GLN A 166 12.26 -11.17 -27.85
C GLN A 166 11.46 -11.57 -26.60
N VAL A 167 11.97 -12.52 -25.80
CA VAL A 167 11.36 -12.91 -24.53
C VAL A 167 11.21 -11.72 -23.60
N ARG A 168 12.20 -10.83 -23.52
CA ARG A 168 12.09 -9.60 -22.71
C ARG A 168 10.96 -8.70 -23.19
N LEU A 169 10.84 -8.47 -24.49
CA LEU A 169 9.76 -7.66 -25.07
C LEU A 169 8.38 -8.27 -24.82
N ASP A 170 8.26 -9.59 -24.97
CA ASP A 170 7.02 -10.31 -24.69
C ASP A 170 6.67 -10.26 -23.21
N MET A 171 7.66 -10.41 -22.33
CA MET A 171 7.46 -10.31 -20.89
C MET A 171 7.01 -8.90 -20.45
N MET A 172 7.38 -7.85 -21.19
CA MET A 172 6.85 -6.50 -20.94
C MET A 172 5.35 -6.39 -21.26
N GLN A 173 4.78 -7.27 -22.08
CA GLN A 173 3.34 -7.28 -22.32
C GLN A 173 2.54 -7.75 -21.09
N PHE A 174 3.15 -8.40 -20.09
CA PHE A 174 2.50 -8.69 -18.81
C PHE A 174 2.23 -7.43 -17.97
N LEU A 175 2.89 -6.32 -18.29
CA LEU A 175 2.75 -5.09 -17.54
C LEU A 175 1.31 -4.55 -17.61
N GLU A 176 0.67 -4.59 -18.77
CA GLU A 176 -0.72 -4.16 -18.95
C GLU A 176 -1.73 -4.96 -18.11
N PRO A 177 -1.78 -6.30 -18.16
CA PRO A 177 -2.70 -7.06 -17.31
C PRO A 177 -2.35 -6.97 -15.82
N ILE A 178 -1.06 -6.83 -15.46
CA ILE A 178 -0.66 -6.57 -14.07
C ILE A 178 -1.23 -5.20 -13.62
N ARG A 179 -1.08 -4.14 -14.42
CA ARG A 179 -1.65 -2.82 -14.15
C ARG A 179 -3.16 -2.88 -13.96
N LEU A 180 -3.88 -3.60 -14.81
CA LEU A 180 -5.32 -3.78 -14.67
C LEU A 180 -5.70 -4.44 -13.34
N LYS A 181 -4.96 -5.48 -12.93
CA LYS A 181 -5.19 -6.16 -11.64
C LYS A 181 -4.83 -5.29 -10.45
N LEU A 182 -3.76 -4.50 -10.53
CA LEU A 182 -3.41 -3.52 -9.51
C LEU A 182 -4.44 -2.39 -9.42
N GLY A 183 -4.99 -1.94 -10.55
CA GLY A 183 -6.08 -0.97 -10.57
C GLY A 183 -7.35 -1.52 -9.92
N GLN A 184 -7.66 -2.81 -10.14
CA GLN A 184 -8.74 -3.49 -9.42
C GLN A 184 -8.47 -3.52 -7.90
N PHE A 185 -7.24 -3.85 -7.50
CA PHE A 185 -6.83 -3.84 -6.10
C PHE A 185 -7.00 -2.45 -5.45
N GLU A 186 -6.65 -1.37 -6.14
CA GLU A 186 -6.86 0.00 -5.66
C GLU A 186 -8.33 0.34 -5.43
N GLN A 187 -9.24 -0.13 -6.30
CA GLN A 187 -10.68 0.08 -6.11
C GLN A 187 -11.19 -0.72 -4.90
N GLU A 188 -10.77 -1.97 -4.78
CA GLU A 188 -11.14 -2.80 -3.62
C GLU A 188 -10.63 -2.20 -2.30
N LEU A 189 -9.45 -1.57 -2.31
CA LEU A 189 -8.92 -0.80 -1.18
C LEU A 189 -9.81 0.41 -0.84
N LYS A 190 -10.25 1.16 -1.86
CA LYS A 190 -11.11 2.35 -1.69
C LYS A 190 -12.48 2.00 -1.13
N ASP A 191 -13.04 0.84 -1.47
CA ASP A 191 -14.37 0.43 -1.03
C ASP A 191 -14.41 -0.10 0.42
N ARG A 192 -13.25 -0.46 0.99
CA ARG A 192 -13.14 -1.20 2.25
C ARG A 192 -13.00 -0.34 3.50
#